data_AF-A0A2V2PPJ3-F1
#
_entry.id   AF-A0A2V2PPJ3-F1
#
_cell.length_a   1.000
_cell.length_b   1.000
_cell.length_c   1.000
_cell.angle_alpha   90.00
_cell.angle_beta   90.00
_cell.angle_gamma   90.00
#
_symmetry.space_group_name_H-M   'P 1'
#
loop_
_entity.id
_entity.type
_entity.pdbx_description
1 polymer ?
#
loop_
_entity_poly.entity_id
_entity_poly.type
_entity_poly.pdbx_seq_one_letter_code
_entity_poly.pdbx_strand_id
1 'polypeptide(L)'
;GAMRAAAEADPALAPLVEAALAARTDLVAASPELLLLHGNFRQSKVLAGERAPWLTVGPEPLVGERAYDLARLVRDRAEDLVASSGGGATARRRVKKLAESLEVDQARLLGWTLFRAVESGTRALTEGRRQMGEVNLEFAGWL
;
A
#
# COMPACT_ATOMS: atom_id res chain seq x y z
N GLY A 1 16.20 3.62 7.83
CA GLY A 1 14.76 3.92 7.63
C GLY A 1 13.92 2.90 8.36
N ALA A 2 12.66 3.21 8.67
CA ALA A 2 11.80 2.39 9.56
C ALA A 2 11.76 0.89 9.19
N MET A 3 11.70 0.55 7.90
CA MET A 3 11.73 -0.86 7.46
C MET A 3 13.00 -1.61 7.87
N ARG A 4 14.19 -1.02 7.65
CA ARG A 4 15.46 -1.65 8.03
C ARG A 4 15.59 -1.77 9.55
N ALA A 5 15.22 -0.72 10.28
CA ALA A 5 15.22 -0.74 11.75
C ALA A 5 14.26 -1.81 12.30
N ALA A 6 13.09 -2.00 11.68
CA ALA A 6 12.15 -3.05 12.07
C ALA A 6 12.71 -4.45 11.79
N ALA A 7 13.38 -4.68 10.66
CA ALA A 7 14.03 -5.96 10.35
C ALA A 7 15.25 -6.25 11.26
N GLU A 8 15.98 -5.21 11.69
CA GLU A 8 17.05 -5.35 12.67
C GLU A 8 16.51 -5.70 14.07
N ALA A 9 15.37 -5.12 14.46
CA ALA A 9 14.72 -5.40 15.74
C ALA A 9 14.00 -6.76 15.76
N ASP A 10 13.44 -7.19 14.63
CA ASP A 10 12.78 -8.48 14.45
C ASP A 10 13.23 -9.13 13.12
N PRO A 11 14.22 -10.04 13.16
CA PRO A 11 14.74 -10.72 11.98
C PRO A 11 13.69 -11.51 11.19
N ALA A 12 12.54 -11.87 11.79
CA ALA A 12 11.46 -12.54 11.06
C ALA A 12 10.83 -11.63 10.00
N LEU A 13 10.99 -10.30 10.10
CA LEU A 13 10.51 -9.34 9.13
C LEU A 13 11.47 -9.15 7.94
N ALA A 14 12.71 -9.65 8.02
CA ALA A 14 13.73 -9.41 7.00
C ALA A 14 13.31 -9.83 5.58
N PRO A 15 12.75 -11.05 5.34
CA PRO A 15 12.35 -11.45 3.99
C PRO A 15 11.31 -10.52 3.36
N LEU A 16 10.35 -10.07 4.18
CA LEU A 16 9.26 -9.20 3.72
C LEU A 16 9.76 -7.77 3.45
N VAL A 17 10.68 -7.27 4.29
CA VAL A 17 11.35 -5.98 4.10
C VAL A 17 12.23 -5.99 2.85
N GLU A 18 13.00 -7.05 2.63
CA GLU A 18 13.83 -7.22 1.44
C GLU A 18 12.98 -7.23 0.17
N ALA A 19 11.90 -8.02 0.14
CA ALA A 19 10.98 -8.09 -0.99
C ALA A 19 10.34 -6.71 -1.30
N ALA A 20 9.91 -5.97 -0.28
CA ALA A 20 9.36 -4.63 -0.45
C ALA A 20 10.39 -3.63 -1.01
N LEU A 21 11.62 -3.65 -0.50
CA LEU A 21 12.68 -2.75 -0.95
C LEU A 21 13.18 -3.09 -2.37
N ALA A 22 13.23 -4.38 -2.71
CA ALA A 22 13.52 -4.85 -4.07
C ALA A 22 12.43 -4.37 -5.04
N ALA A 23 11.15 -4.64 -4.72
CA ALA A 23 10.01 -4.19 -5.52
C ALA A 23 10.05 -2.67 -5.76
N ARG A 24 10.28 -1.86 -4.71
CA ARG A 24 10.43 -0.41 -4.87
C ARG A 24 11.57 -0.04 -5.82
N THR A 25 12.71 -0.70 -5.71
CA THR A 25 13.89 -0.39 -6.53
C THR A 25 13.59 -0.62 -8.01
N ASP A 26 13.00 -1.76 -8.34
CA ASP A 26 12.65 -2.11 -9.73
C ASP A 26 11.54 -1.21 -10.28
N LEU A 27 10.51 -0.93 -9.48
CA LEU A 27 9.39 -0.08 -9.89
C LEU A 27 9.85 1.35 -10.18
N VAL A 28 10.68 1.94 -9.30
CA VAL A 28 11.21 3.30 -9.52
C VAL A 28 12.10 3.35 -10.76
N ALA A 29 12.95 2.35 -10.99
CA ALA A 29 13.86 2.32 -12.14
C ALA A 29 13.15 2.28 -13.50
N ALA A 30 11.95 1.69 -13.55
CA ALA A 30 11.17 1.51 -14.77
C ALA A 30 9.80 2.20 -14.70
N SER A 31 9.71 3.38 -14.08
CA SER A 31 8.45 4.13 -14.00
C SER A 31 7.98 4.57 -15.40
N PRO A 32 6.77 4.19 -15.84
CA PRO A 32 6.25 4.55 -17.17
C PRO A 32 5.73 5.99 -17.21
N GLU A 33 5.49 6.60 -16.05
CA GLU A 33 4.87 7.91 -15.90
C GLU A 33 5.45 8.67 -14.71
N LEU A 34 5.22 9.99 -14.71
CA LEU A 34 5.66 10.90 -13.66
C LEU A 34 4.55 11.93 -13.40
N LEU A 35 3.82 11.75 -12.30
CA LEU A 35 2.61 12.49 -11.97
C LEU A 35 2.69 13.04 -10.55
N LEU A 36 2.01 14.16 -10.30
CA LEU A 36 1.75 14.64 -8.94
C LEU A 36 0.67 13.74 -8.32
N LEU A 37 1.04 13.03 -7.26
CA LEU A 37 0.20 12.10 -6.54
C LEU A 37 -0.43 12.76 -5.31
N HIS A 38 -1.55 12.21 -4.85
CA HIS A 38 -2.16 12.55 -3.57
C HIS A 38 -1.33 12.01 -2.39
N GLY A 39 -0.63 10.87 -2.56
CA GLY A 39 0.25 10.21 -1.58
C GLY A 39 -0.43 9.54 -0.39
N ASN A 40 -1.66 9.97 -0.09
CA ASN A 40 -2.54 9.44 0.94
C ASN A 40 -3.92 9.04 0.39
N PHE A 41 -3.99 8.54 -0.86
CA PHE A 41 -5.26 8.23 -1.52
C PHE A 41 -5.91 6.96 -0.97
N ARG A 42 -6.92 7.13 -0.11
CA ARG A 42 -7.66 6.04 0.56
C ARG A 42 -9.13 6.43 0.68
N GLN A 43 -10.04 5.47 0.87
CA GLN A 43 -11.50 5.70 0.89
C GLN A 43 -11.89 6.90 1.76
N SER A 44 -11.36 6.98 2.98
CA SER A 44 -11.64 8.08 3.93
C SER A 44 -11.21 9.47 3.47
N LYS A 45 -10.42 9.58 2.38
CA LYS A 45 -10.00 10.85 1.78
C LYS A 45 -10.85 11.25 0.59
N VAL A 46 -11.83 10.44 0.19
CA VAL A 46 -12.80 10.78 -0.87
C VAL A 46 -14.12 11.16 -0.23
N LEU A 47 -14.51 12.41 -0.39
CA LEU A 47 -15.71 12.99 0.23
C LEU A 47 -16.66 13.51 -0.85
N ALA A 48 -17.96 13.52 -0.57
CA ALA A 48 -18.92 14.20 -1.44
C ALA A 48 -18.67 15.72 -1.44
N GLY A 49 -18.94 16.38 -2.56
CA GLY A 49 -18.69 17.82 -2.69
C GLY A 49 -19.68 18.53 -3.61
N GLU A 50 -19.66 19.86 -3.55
CA GLU A 50 -20.52 20.71 -4.38
C GLU A 50 -19.86 21.09 -5.71
N ARG A 51 -18.52 21.28 -5.72
CA ARG A 51 -17.77 21.62 -6.94
C ARG A 51 -17.66 20.45 -7.94
N ALA A 52 -17.73 19.24 -7.41
CA ALA A 52 -17.78 17.97 -8.14
C ALA A 52 -18.39 16.92 -7.21
N PRO A 53 -19.05 15.87 -7.73
CA PRO A 53 -19.71 14.86 -6.89
C PRO A 53 -18.79 14.22 -5.85
N TRP A 54 -17.50 14.10 -6.17
CA TRP A 54 -16.47 13.55 -5.28
C TRP A 54 -15.21 14.42 -5.31
N LEU A 55 -14.66 14.69 -4.13
CA LEU A 55 -13.44 15.45 -3.91
C LEU A 55 -12.46 14.65 -3.06
N THR A 56 -11.17 14.81 -3.35
CA THR A 56 -10.10 14.26 -2.52
C THR A 56 -9.55 15.31 -1.57
N VAL A 57 -9.21 14.94 -0.33
CA VAL A 57 -8.76 15.87 0.71
C VAL A 57 -7.55 15.36 1.49
N GLY A 58 -6.80 16.29 2.09
CA GLY A 58 -5.64 16.00 2.94
C GLY A 58 -4.55 15.19 2.22
N PRO A 59 -4.01 15.69 1.10
CA PRO A 59 -2.91 15.05 0.41
C PRO A 59 -1.59 15.13 1.19
N GLU A 60 -0.74 14.14 0.97
CA GLU A 60 0.68 14.12 1.32
C GLU A 60 1.46 14.00 0.01
N PRO A 61 1.57 15.10 -0.76
CA PRO A 61 1.92 15.04 -2.17
C PRO A 61 3.34 14.52 -2.40
N LEU A 62 3.49 13.75 -3.48
CA LEU A 62 4.78 13.31 -4.00
C LEU A 62 4.69 13.17 -5.52
N VAL A 63 5.84 12.98 -6.16
CA VAL A 63 5.92 12.69 -7.59
C VAL A 63 6.18 11.19 -7.78
N GLY A 64 5.40 10.55 -8.66
CA GLY A 64 5.53 9.13 -8.97
C GLY A 64 4.47 8.67 -9.96
N GLU A 65 4.15 7.38 -9.94
CA GLU A 65 3.12 6.78 -10.81
C GLU A 65 1.81 6.49 -10.07
N ARG A 66 0.70 6.38 -10.81
CA ARG A 66 -0.65 6.16 -10.28
C ARG A 66 -0.73 4.89 -9.45
N ALA A 67 -0.02 3.83 -9.83
CA ALA A 67 0.02 2.56 -9.10
C ALA A 67 0.44 2.75 -7.63
N TYR A 68 1.35 3.69 -7.36
CA TYR A 68 1.76 4.02 -5.99
C TYR A 68 0.59 4.52 -5.14
N ASP A 69 -0.26 5.40 -5.67
CA ASP A 69 -1.41 5.94 -4.94
C ASP A 69 -2.52 4.89 -4.76
N LEU A 70 -2.80 4.11 -5.81
CA LEU A 70 -3.82 3.05 -5.77
C LEU A 70 -3.48 1.94 -4.77
N ALA A 71 -2.20 1.71 -4.48
CA ALA A 71 -1.75 0.73 -3.50
C ALA A 71 -2.32 0.97 -2.08
N ARG A 72 -2.70 2.20 -1.72
CA ARG A 72 -3.40 2.45 -0.44
C ARG A 72 -4.87 1.99 -0.50
N LEU A 73 -5.58 2.19 -1.61
CA LEU A 73 -6.96 1.72 -1.78
C LEU A 73 -7.07 0.19 -1.73
N VAL A 74 -6.10 -0.53 -2.27
CA VAL A 74 -6.05 -2.01 -2.19
C VAL A 74 -6.13 -2.48 -0.73
N ARG A 75 -5.44 -1.76 0.17
CA ARG A 75 -5.32 -2.05 1.61
C ARG A 75 -6.44 -1.46 2.46
N ASP A 76 -7.41 -0.76 1.88
CA ASP A 76 -8.46 -0.17 2.69
C ASP A 76 -9.20 -1.23 3.51
N ARG A 77 -9.43 -0.93 4.79
CA ARG A 77 -10.03 -1.88 5.74
C ARG A 77 -9.24 -3.18 5.87
N ALA A 78 -7.90 -3.09 5.91
CA ALA A 78 -7.03 -4.25 6.09
C ALA A 78 -7.38 -5.07 7.34
N GLU A 79 -7.80 -4.41 8.44
CA GLU A 79 -8.27 -5.10 9.65
C GLU A 79 -9.42 -6.07 9.38
N ASP A 80 -10.41 -5.67 8.57
CA ASP A 80 -11.57 -6.50 8.24
C ASP A 80 -11.19 -7.65 7.30
N LEU A 81 -10.19 -7.42 6.43
CA LEU A 81 -9.66 -8.46 5.58
C LEU A 81 -8.91 -9.51 6.41
N VAL A 82 -8.10 -9.08 7.39
CA VAL A 82 -7.36 -9.97 8.30
C VAL A 82 -8.30 -10.78 9.18
N ALA A 83 -9.38 -10.17 9.65
CA ALA A 83 -10.43 -10.86 10.40
C ALA A 83 -11.26 -11.85 9.55
N SER A 84 -11.13 -11.85 8.22
CA SER A 84 -11.92 -12.69 7.32
C SER A 84 -11.14 -13.92 6.84
N SER A 85 -11.77 -15.09 6.88
CA SER A 85 -11.21 -16.35 6.34
C SER A 85 -10.85 -16.28 4.85
N GLY A 86 -11.39 -15.31 4.10
CA GLY A 86 -11.10 -15.05 2.69
C GLY A 86 -10.27 -13.80 2.42
N GLY A 87 -9.59 -13.24 3.43
CA GLY A 87 -8.84 -11.98 3.38
C GLY A 87 -7.86 -11.90 2.22
N GLY A 88 -6.89 -12.83 2.16
CA GLY A 88 -5.86 -12.85 1.11
C GLY A 88 -6.43 -13.01 -0.29
N ALA A 89 -7.45 -13.86 -0.48
CA ALA A 89 -8.13 -13.98 -1.78
C ALA A 89 -8.83 -12.68 -2.18
N THR A 90 -9.42 -11.97 -1.21
CA THR A 90 -10.06 -10.67 -1.44
C THR A 90 -9.03 -9.59 -1.76
N ALA A 91 -7.88 -9.56 -1.09
CA ALA A 91 -6.78 -8.63 -1.37
C ALA A 91 -6.28 -8.78 -2.81
N ARG A 92 -5.98 -10.01 -3.25
CA ARG A 92 -5.55 -10.28 -4.63
C ARG A 92 -6.62 -9.92 -5.68
N ARG A 93 -7.90 -10.19 -5.39
CA ARG A 93 -9.01 -9.74 -6.25
C ARG A 93 -9.09 -8.22 -6.35
N ARG A 94 -8.84 -7.49 -5.26
CA ARG A 94 -8.84 -6.02 -5.27
C ARG A 94 -7.72 -5.45 -6.13
N VAL A 95 -6.51 -6.03 -6.06
CA VAL A 95 -5.40 -5.66 -6.97
C VAL A 95 -5.85 -5.80 -8.42
N LYS A 96 -6.34 -6.99 -8.81
CA LYS A 96 -6.81 -7.25 -10.17
C LYS A 96 -7.91 -6.27 -10.60
N LYS A 97 -8.96 -6.13 -9.79
CA LYS A 97 -10.12 -5.27 -10.13
C LYS A 97 -9.72 -3.80 -10.28
N LEU A 98 -8.87 -3.28 -9.40
CA LEU A 98 -8.41 -1.88 -9.48
C LEU A 98 -7.49 -1.65 -10.69
N ALA A 99 -6.57 -2.58 -10.94
CA ALA A 99 -5.70 -2.55 -12.11
C ALA A 99 -6.53 -2.51 -13.41
N GLU A 100 -7.50 -3.42 -13.55
CA GLU A 100 -8.39 -3.49 -14.72
C GLU A 100 -9.26 -2.24 -14.86
N SER A 101 -9.88 -1.76 -13.78
CA SER A 101 -10.83 -0.65 -13.84
C SER A 101 -10.17 0.70 -14.13
N LEU A 102 -8.87 0.83 -13.85
CA LEU A 102 -8.13 2.09 -13.95
C LEU A 102 -6.98 2.01 -14.97
N GLU A 103 -6.91 0.91 -15.74
CA GLU A 103 -5.91 0.66 -16.78
C GLU A 103 -4.47 0.84 -16.27
N VAL A 104 -4.20 0.30 -15.09
CA VAL A 104 -2.87 0.30 -14.46
C VAL A 104 -2.31 -1.12 -14.54
N ASP A 105 -0.99 -1.23 -14.78
CA ASP A 105 -0.31 -2.52 -14.76
C ASP A 105 -0.50 -3.24 -13.40
N GLN A 106 -1.04 -4.46 -13.46
CA GLN A 106 -1.38 -5.23 -12.28
C GLN A 106 -0.15 -5.61 -11.44
N ALA A 107 0.98 -5.93 -12.08
CA ALA A 107 2.20 -6.31 -11.39
C ALA A 107 2.81 -5.10 -10.66
N ARG A 108 2.75 -3.92 -11.28
CA ARG A 108 3.16 -2.66 -10.65
C ARG A 108 2.28 -2.30 -9.45
N LEU A 109 0.96 -2.43 -9.59
CA LEU A 109 0.04 -2.22 -8.48
C LEU A 109 0.30 -3.22 -7.34
N LEU A 110 0.55 -4.49 -7.65
CA LEU A 110 0.89 -5.50 -6.65
C LEU A 110 2.18 -5.15 -5.91
N GLY A 111 3.25 -4.81 -6.64
CA GLY A 111 4.54 -4.45 -6.05
C GLY A 111 4.48 -3.19 -5.18
N TRP A 112 3.75 -2.16 -5.62
CA TRP A 112 3.51 -0.99 -4.76
C TRP A 112 2.63 -1.31 -3.56
N THR A 113 1.64 -2.20 -3.70
CA THR A 113 0.82 -2.64 -2.56
C THR A 113 1.69 -3.35 -1.52
N LEU A 114 2.57 -4.25 -1.93
CA LEU A 114 3.55 -4.91 -1.06
C LEU A 114 4.41 -3.86 -0.36
N PHE A 115 5.09 -2.99 -1.12
CA PHE A 115 5.94 -1.95 -0.56
C PHE A 115 5.21 -1.09 0.48
N ARG A 116 4.00 -0.61 0.14
CA ARG A 116 3.22 0.27 1.01
C ARG A 116 2.70 -0.44 2.25
N ALA A 117 2.35 -1.73 2.15
CA ALA A 117 1.94 -2.54 3.30
C ALA A 117 3.10 -2.69 4.29
N VAL A 118 4.28 -3.08 3.81
CA VAL A 118 5.47 -3.27 4.64
C VAL A 118 5.97 -1.96 5.24
N GLU A 119 6.03 -0.88 4.45
CA GLU A 119 6.38 0.46 4.94
C GLU A 119 5.44 0.90 6.07
N SER A 120 4.13 0.77 5.87
CA SER A 120 3.16 1.20 6.88
C SER A 120 3.19 0.32 8.13
N GLY A 121 3.38 -0.99 7.97
CA GLY A 121 3.47 -1.95 9.06
C GLY A 121 4.71 -1.72 9.93
N THR A 122 5.88 -1.67 9.31
CA THR A 122 7.15 -1.41 10.01
C THR A 122 7.16 -0.05 10.68
N ARG A 123 6.65 1.00 10.02
CA ARG A 123 6.51 2.32 10.64
C ARG A 123 5.58 2.29 11.85
N ALA A 124 4.42 1.62 11.76
CA ALA A 124 3.52 1.48 12.90
C ALA A 124 4.17 0.74 14.07
N LEU A 125 4.97 -0.30 13.82
CA LEU A 125 5.74 -0.98 14.86
C LEU A 125 6.76 -0.04 15.52
N THR A 126 7.52 0.74 14.73
CA THR A 126 8.48 1.71 15.29
C THR A 126 7.83 2.81 16.11
N GLU A 127 6.57 3.13 15.83
CA GLU A 127 5.76 4.11 16.58
C GLU A 127 5.00 3.47 17.77
N GLY A 128 5.23 2.19 18.07
CA GLY A 128 4.55 1.48 19.16
C GLY A 128 3.09 1.08 18.87
N ARG A 129 2.59 1.30 17.65
CA ARG A 129 1.22 0.96 17.21
C ARG A 129 1.15 -0.50 16.75
N ARG A 130 1.39 -1.43 17.69
CA ARG A 130 1.62 -2.86 17.39
C ARG A 130 0.53 -3.52 16.54
N GLN A 131 -0.74 -3.41 16.96
CA GLN A 131 -1.86 -4.01 16.23
C GLN A 131 -1.94 -3.54 14.78
N MET A 132 -1.76 -2.23 14.54
CA MET A 132 -1.74 -1.67 13.18
C MET A 132 -0.54 -2.20 12.37
N GLY A 133 0.61 -2.36 13.03
CA GLY A 133 1.81 -2.96 12.43
C GLY A 133 1.57 -4.38 11.96
N GLU A 134 1.07 -5.23 12.86
CA GLU A 134 0.78 -6.64 12.59
C GLU A 134 -0.24 -6.81 11.47
N VAL A 135 -1.36 -6.07 11.48
CA VAL A 135 -2.37 -6.12 10.40
C VAL A 135 -1.77 -5.80 9.04
N ASN A 136 -0.91 -4.78 8.94
CA ASN A 136 -0.30 -4.41 7.67
C ASN A 136 0.75 -5.43 7.18
N LEU A 137 1.49 -6.03 8.10
CA LEU A 137 2.50 -7.04 7.77
C LEU A 137 1.87 -8.39 7.41
N GLU A 138 0.79 -8.78 8.08
CA GLU A 138 -0.02 -9.94 7.72
C GLU A 138 -0.65 -9.76 6.32
N PHE A 139 -1.25 -8.59 6.07
CA PHE A 139 -1.77 -8.25 4.74
C PHE A 139 -0.70 -8.36 3.65
N ALA A 140 0.51 -7.85 3.93
CA ALA A 140 1.64 -7.91 3.01
C ALA A 140 2.05 -9.36 2.70
N GLY A 141 1.97 -10.27 3.67
CA GLY A 141 2.28 -11.69 3.50
C GLY A 141 1.32 -12.44 2.57
N TRP A 142 0.20 -11.85 2.14
CA TRP A 142 -0.72 -12.46 1.17
C TRP A 142 -0.47 -12.09 -0.29
N LEU A 143 0.40 -11.11 -0.54
CA LEU A 143 0.67 -10.54 -1.86
C LEU A 143 1.82 -11.28 -2.55
#